data_AF-A0A7J2TWK2-F1
#
_entry.id   AF-A0A7J2TWK2-F1
#
_cell.length_a   1.000
_cell.length_b   1.000
_cell.length_c   1.000
_cell.angle_alpha   90.00
_cell.angle_beta   90.00
_cell.angle_gamma   90.00
#
_symmetry.space_group_name_H-M   'P 1'
#
loop_
_entity.id
_entity.type
_entity.pdbx_description
1 polymer ?
#
loop_
_entity_poly.entity_id
_entity_poly.type
_entity_poly.pdbx_seq_one_letter_code
_entity_poly.pdbx_strand_id
1 'polypeptide(L)'
;MSGERCIDVENAKKLLKKVCNFLEIDESGVADFKITNGKEAVLLSLYSNAFFIFNEKYKFNFRSHGGKFPAREPLTLVPFQYRLWWLSEVAPIFAEPLSKYFKFFPDLVKPKYLFMIDTRKYSKRKYDRYGRLYYEFYIDDAIRDILKKVRANNIHPSDCLIWLSDVDGTYGEEFWEYVSGVVLREKGYFITYYMPGGGDLCAYYIPDYIEKLVKNNLLNKGAFIEELEMLGISNESKPIFTPSKTKYEAIVIEAESSDMRTRSGSEKAGVGQVLKYLGEESSYTGAIVAGPFTKITDIYGGYRDKVGLISCDDDGNLIFSEPPRYREPPEEIFEIMKNVIKCSLLRNLSFEERCKLIGISSNNLGEYFERILSLDIDQIIEKIKEKLKI
;
A
#
# COMPACT_ATOMS: atom_id res chain seq x y z
N MET A 1 22.52 25.32 11.19
CA MET A 1 21.27 24.74 10.67
C MET A 1 21.64 23.42 10.04
N SER A 2 21.29 22.29 10.69
CA SER A 2 21.40 20.99 10.04
C SER A 2 20.44 20.98 8.86
N GLY A 3 20.90 20.52 7.69
CA GLY A 3 20.05 20.39 6.51
C GLY A 3 18.85 19.49 6.77
N GLU A 4 17.77 19.72 6.02
CA GLU A 4 16.60 18.83 5.95
C GLU A 4 17.07 17.42 5.59
N ARG A 5 16.62 16.41 6.35
CA ARG A 5 17.02 15.02 6.15
C ARG A 5 15.88 14.22 5.52
N CYS A 6 16.19 13.57 4.41
CA CYS A 6 15.31 12.61 3.73
C CYS A 6 15.94 11.22 3.80
N ILE A 7 15.13 10.15 3.70
CA ILE A 7 15.67 8.79 3.74
C ILE A 7 16.32 8.45 2.39
N ASP A 8 17.61 8.13 2.40
CA ASP A 8 18.33 7.69 1.22
C ASP A 8 18.13 6.19 0.96
N VAL A 9 18.61 5.71 -0.20
CA VAL A 9 18.48 4.30 -0.61
C VAL A 9 19.03 3.31 0.42
N GLU A 10 20.17 3.61 1.04
CA GLU A 10 20.79 2.66 1.97
C GLU A 10 20.05 2.61 3.31
N ASN A 11 19.58 3.73 3.84
CA ASN A 11 18.76 3.74 5.05
C ASN A 11 17.36 3.17 4.79
N ALA A 12 16.79 3.38 3.59
CA ALA A 12 15.54 2.76 3.18
C ALA A 12 15.65 1.23 3.19
N LYS A 13 16.76 0.66 2.66
CA LYS A 13 17.03 -0.78 2.74
C LYS A 13 17.12 -1.28 4.18
N LYS A 14 17.84 -0.57 5.06
CA LYS A 14 17.95 -0.94 6.49
C LYS A 14 16.57 -0.99 7.16
N LEU A 15 15.73 0.00 6.89
CA LEU A 15 14.38 0.08 7.46
C LEU A 15 13.49 -1.04 6.92
N LEU A 16 13.43 -1.21 5.60
CA LEU A 16 12.62 -2.25 4.96
C LEU A 16 12.99 -3.65 5.46
N LYS A 17 14.28 -3.95 5.65
CA LYS A 17 14.73 -5.22 6.24
C LYS A 17 14.13 -5.49 7.63
N LYS A 18 13.92 -4.44 8.44
CA LYS A 18 13.40 -4.57 9.81
C LYS A 18 11.88 -4.57 9.87
N VAL A 19 11.21 -3.91 8.90
CA VAL A 19 9.76 -3.71 8.89
C VAL A 19 9.05 -4.79 8.07
N CYS A 20 9.63 -5.22 6.95
CA CYS A 20 9.01 -6.14 6.01
C CYS A 20 9.53 -7.57 6.21
N ASN A 21 8.79 -8.39 6.94
CA ASN A 21 9.17 -9.78 7.23
C ASN A 21 9.21 -10.71 5.99
N PHE A 22 8.64 -10.28 4.86
CA PHE A 22 8.65 -10.98 3.58
C PHE A 22 9.84 -10.60 2.69
N LEU A 23 10.71 -9.68 3.12
CA LEU A 23 11.94 -9.31 2.42
C LEU A 23 13.14 -10.06 3.01
N GLU A 24 13.80 -10.83 2.17
CA GLU A 24 15.09 -11.44 2.46
C GLU A 24 16.19 -10.66 1.72
N ILE A 25 17.36 -10.47 2.31
CA ILE A 25 18.51 -9.95 1.56
C ILE A 25 18.85 -10.95 0.46
N ASP A 26 19.04 -10.45 -0.77
CA ASP A 26 19.53 -11.32 -1.83
C ASP A 26 21.04 -11.59 -1.67
N GLU A 27 21.37 -12.73 -1.06
CA GLU A 27 22.75 -13.16 -0.81
C GLU A 27 23.57 -13.35 -2.10
N SER A 28 22.91 -13.52 -3.25
CA SER A 28 23.59 -13.61 -4.55
C SER A 28 24.13 -12.26 -5.04
N GLY A 29 23.68 -11.15 -4.44
CA GLY A 29 24.07 -9.79 -4.80
C GLY A 29 23.53 -9.32 -6.15
N VAL A 30 22.53 -10.02 -6.71
CA VAL A 30 21.92 -9.65 -7.99
C VAL A 30 20.97 -8.48 -7.80
N ALA A 31 20.09 -8.58 -6.80
CA ALA A 31 19.13 -7.57 -6.37
C ALA A 31 19.43 -7.12 -4.94
N ASP A 32 18.63 -6.18 -4.41
CA ASP A 32 18.77 -5.74 -3.02
C ASP A 32 18.02 -6.68 -2.07
N PHE A 33 16.83 -7.13 -2.49
CA PHE A 33 16.03 -8.09 -1.74
C PHE A 33 15.41 -9.15 -2.65
N LYS A 34 15.09 -10.28 -2.04
CA LYS A 34 14.13 -11.26 -2.53
C LYS A 34 12.83 -11.11 -1.75
N ILE A 35 11.74 -10.82 -2.45
CA ILE A 35 10.38 -10.85 -1.93
C ILE A 35 9.94 -12.31 -1.94
N THR A 36 9.70 -12.90 -0.77
CA THR A 36 9.42 -14.33 -0.61
C THR A 36 8.04 -14.73 -1.16
N ASN A 37 7.10 -13.78 -1.21
CA ASN A 37 5.73 -13.98 -1.66
C ASN A 37 5.38 -12.97 -2.75
N GLY A 38 5.08 -13.44 -3.96
CA GLY A 38 4.77 -12.55 -5.09
C GLY A 38 3.55 -11.64 -4.89
N LYS A 39 2.63 -11.98 -3.97
CA LYS A 39 1.56 -11.05 -3.54
C LYS A 39 2.11 -9.77 -2.94
N GLU A 40 3.15 -9.86 -2.12
CA GLU A 40 3.76 -8.70 -1.46
C GLU A 40 4.42 -7.79 -2.49
N ALA A 41 4.94 -8.34 -3.59
CA ALA A 41 5.43 -7.56 -4.72
C ALA A 41 4.31 -6.78 -5.43
N VAL A 42 3.13 -7.41 -5.58
CA VAL A 42 1.94 -6.75 -6.13
C VAL A 42 1.47 -5.63 -5.19
N LEU A 43 1.38 -5.87 -3.89
CA LEU A 43 1.03 -4.86 -2.88
C LEU A 43 2.03 -3.70 -2.85
N LEU A 44 3.32 -3.99 -2.92
CA LEU A 44 4.34 -2.95 -3.02
C LEU A 44 4.12 -2.08 -4.27
N SER A 45 3.82 -2.68 -5.43
CA SER A 45 3.53 -1.91 -6.64
C SER A 45 2.19 -1.14 -6.61
N LEU A 46 1.24 -1.55 -5.76
CA LEU A 46 -0.06 -0.91 -5.57
C LEU A 46 0.03 0.36 -4.71
N TYR A 47 0.91 0.32 -3.71
CA TYR A 47 1.01 1.30 -2.62
C TYR A 47 2.33 2.10 -2.67
N SER A 48 3.07 2.03 -3.78
CA SER A 48 4.26 2.83 -4.04
C SER A 48 4.45 3.05 -5.54
N ASN A 49 5.48 3.78 -5.94
CA ASN A 49 5.90 3.85 -7.34
C ASN A 49 6.71 2.64 -7.86
N ALA A 50 6.81 1.56 -7.09
CA ALA A 50 7.47 0.34 -7.56
C ALA A 50 6.74 -0.26 -8.78
N PHE A 51 7.49 -0.84 -9.71
CA PHE A 51 6.92 -1.42 -10.93
C PHE A 51 7.69 -2.66 -11.38
N PHE A 52 6.97 -3.56 -12.04
CA PHE A 52 7.56 -4.73 -12.68
C PHE A 52 8.09 -4.38 -14.06
N ILE A 53 9.14 -5.07 -14.48
CA ILE A 53 9.66 -4.97 -15.84
C ILE A 53 9.21 -6.14 -16.69
N PHE A 54 8.80 -5.86 -17.92
CA PHE A 54 8.51 -6.91 -18.89
C PHE A 54 9.68 -7.11 -19.85
N ASN A 55 10.23 -6.00 -20.35
CA ASN A 55 11.42 -5.98 -21.20
C ASN A 55 12.05 -4.58 -21.20
N GLU A 56 12.96 -4.30 -22.14
CA GLU A 56 13.66 -3.00 -22.27
C GLU A 56 12.71 -1.82 -22.61
N LYS A 57 11.48 -2.09 -23.06
CA LYS A 57 10.53 -1.09 -23.53
C LYS A 57 9.33 -0.90 -22.61
N TYR A 58 8.92 -1.95 -21.91
CA TYR A 58 7.66 -1.95 -21.16
C TYR A 58 7.86 -2.27 -19.68
N LYS A 59 7.12 -1.53 -18.84
CA LYS A 59 6.89 -1.82 -17.43
C LYS A 59 5.40 -1.99 -17.17
N PHE A 60 5.08 -2.63 -16.06
CA PHE A 60 3.71 -2.64 -15.55
C PHE A 60 3.69 -2.42 -14.05
N ASN A 61 2.60 -1.83 -13.58
CA ASN A 61 2.33 -1.70 -12.16
C ASN A 61 0.88 -2.04 -11.88
N PHE A 62 0.60 -2.39 -10.64
CA PHE A 62 -0.77 -2.51 -10.18
C PHE A 62 -1.24 -1.16 -9.62
N ARG A 63 -2.55 -0.91 -9.64
CA ARG A 63 -3.17 0.31 -9.11
C ARG A 63 -4.30 -0.01 -8.14
N SER A 64 -4.30 0.67 -7.01
CA SER A 64 -5.44 0.58 -6.08
C SER A 64 -6.68 1.18 -6.73
N HIS A 65 -7.83 0.58 -6.45
CA HIS A 65 -9.13 1.10 -6.89
C HIS A 65 -9.56 2.36 -6.12
N GLY A 66 -8.97 2.62 -4.95
CA GLY A 66 -9.34 3.71 -4.06
C GLY A 66 -8.42 4.93 -4.09
N GLY A 67 -7.39 4.97 -4.95
CA GLY A 67 -6.38 6.03 -4.96
C GLY A 67 -6.86 7.38 -5.51
N LYS A 68 -5.96 8.38 -5.51
CA LYS A 68 -6.16 9.75 -6.04
C LYS A 68 -6.54 9.82 -7.55
N PHE A 69 -6.67 8.69 -8.23
CA PHE A 69 -7.02 8.56 -9.64
C PHE A 69 -8.33 7.78 -9.79
N PRO A 70 -9.18 8.08 -10.81
CA PRO A 70 -10.40 7.32 -11.04
C PRO A 70 -10.10 5.83 -11.16
N ALA A 71 -11.01 5.00 -10.67
CA ALA A 71 -10.88 3.55 -10.69
C ALA A 71 -10.60 3.04 -12.10
N ARG A 72 -9.34 2.65 -12.31
CA ARG A 72 -8.83 2.02 -13.53
C ARG A 72 -8.76 0.52 -13.33
N GLU A 73 -8.52 -0.22 -14.42
CA GLU A 73 -8.12 -1.63 -14.29
C GLU A 73 -6.93 -1.75 -13.32
N PRO A 74 -6.92 -2.79 -12.45
CA PRO A 74 -5.90 -2.93 -11.41
C PRO A 74 -4.51 -3.15 -11.97
N LEU A 75 -4.39 -3.57 -13.21
CA LEU A 75 -3.12 -3.75 -13.90
C LEU A 75 -2.98 -2.68 -14.97
N THR A 76 -1.83 -2.02 -15.03
CA THR A 76 -1.50 -1.09 -16.12
C THR A 76 -0.18 -1.49 -16.77
N LEU A 77 -0.18 -1.68 -18.09
CA LEU A 77 1.04 -1.87 -18.91
C LEU A 77 1.39 -0.55 -19.62
N VAL A 78 2.61 -0.06 -19.45
CA VAL A 78 3.05 1.22 -20.05
C VAL A 78 4.46 1.12 -20.65
N PRO A 79 4.73 1.79 -21.78
CA PRO A 79 6.11 1.94 -22.26
C PRO A 79 6.86 2.95 -21.39
N PHE A 80 8.18 2.77 -21.22
CA PHE A 80 9.00 3.65 -20.37
C PHE A 80 9.02 5.12 -20.84
N GLN A 81 8.85 5.35 -22.14
CA GLN A 81 9.04 6.65 -22.79
C GLN A 81 7.76 7.50 -22.95
N TYR A 82 6.56 6.97 -22.62
CA TYR A 82 5.34 7.80 -22.71
C TYR A 82 5.04 8.54 -21.40
N ARG A 83 5.28 9.85 -21.42
CA ARG A 83 4.53 10.83 -20.62
C ARG A 83 3.27 11.20 -21.38
N LEU A 84 2.18 10.53 -21.07
CA LEU A 84 0.77 10.92 -21.16
C LEU A 84 0.07 9.73 -20.44
N TRP A 85 -1.00 9.88 -19.69
CA TRP A 85 -2.35 9.92 -20.22
C TRP A 85 -3.27 10.34 -19.06
N TRP A 86 -3.86 11.51 -19.23
CA TRP A 86 -5.12 11.88 -18.61
C TRP A 86 -6.22 11.33 -19.51
N LEU A 87 -7.10 10.50 -18.95
CA LEU A 87 -8.42 10.11 -19.42
C LEU A 87 -8.77 8.78 -18.74
N SER A 88 -9.89 8.76 -18.03
CA SER A 88 -10.78 7.61 -17.87
C SER A 88 -11.90 8.05 -16.92
N GLU A 89 -12.98 8.56 -17.49
CA GLU A 89 -14.27 8.56 -16.83
C GLU A 89 -14.79 7.11 -16.81
N VAL A 90 -15.22 6.68 -15.61
CA VAL A 90 -15.96 5.45 -15.28
C VAL A 90 -15.17 4.12 -15.29
N ALA A 91 -14.95 3.52 -14.09
CA ALA A 91 -15.62 2.26 -13.65
C ALA A 91 -14.92 1.50 -12.47
N PRO A 92 -15.30 1.73 -11.19
CA PRO A 92 -15.08 0.76 -10.11
C PRO A 92 -16.26 -0.22 -9.96
N ILE A 93 -16.71 -0.87 -11.04
CA ILE A 93 -17.71 -1.96 -10.95
C ILE A 93 -17.40 -3.11 -11.92
N PHE A 94 -16.70 -2.83 -13.04
CA PHE A 94 -16.34 -3.83 -14.06
C PHE A 94 -14.86 -4.23 -14.09
N ALA A 95 -14.03 -3.65 -13.22
CA ALA A 95 -12.62 -3.99 -13.12
C ALA A 95 -12.45 -5.45 -12.66
N GLU A 96 -11.60 -6.21 -13.36
CA GLU A 96 -11.32 -7.58 -12.97
C GLU A 96 -10.63 -7.64 -11.60
N PRO A 97 -11.01 -8.57 -10.71
CA PRO A 97 -10.40 -8.67 -9.39
C PRO A 97 -8.94 -9.12 -9.49
N LEU A 98 -8.12 -8.76 -8.50
CA LEU A 98 -6.70 -9.12 -8.50
C LEU A 98 -6.48 -10.64 -8.67
N SER A 99 -7.30 -11.48 -8.05
CA SER A 99 -7.24 -12.93 -8.23
C SER A 99 -7.31 -13.42 -9.67
N LYS A 100 -7.97 -12.71 -10.59
CA LYS A 100 -7.97 -13.10 -12.01
C LYS A 100 -6.61 -12.88 -12.67
N TYR A 101 -5.88 -11.84 -12.28
CA TYR A 101 -4.54 -11.59 -12.81
C TYR A 101 -3.56 -12.69 -12.40
N PHE A 102 -3.67 -13.24 -11.19
CA PHE A 102 -2.86 -14.41 -10.80
C PHE A 102 -3.24 -15.69 -11.56
N LYS A 103 -4.47 -15.80 -12.06
CA LYS A 103 -4.86 -16.90 -12.95
C LYS A 103 -4.29 -16.73 -14.36
N PHE A 104 -4.31 -15.51 -14.89
CA PHE A 104 -3.75 -15.21 -16.21
C PHE A 104 -2.21 -15.21 -16.21
N PHE A 105 -1.61 -14.81 -15.10
CA PHE A 105 -0.16 -14.72 -14.92
C PHE A 105 0.25 -15.49 -13.65
N PRO A 106 0.24 -16.84 -13.69
CA PRO A 106 0.60 -17.66 -12.53
C PRO A 106 1.99 -17.35 -11.96
N ASP A 107 2.91 -16.87 -12.79
CA ASP A 107 4.25 -16.48 -12.35
C ASP A 107 4.25 -15.32 -11.34
N LEU A 108 3.17 -14.53 -11.25
CA LEU A 108 3.05 -13.47 -10.25
C LEU A 108 3.09 -13.99 -8.81
N VAL A 109 2.77 -15.26 -8.55
CA VAL A 109 2.85 -15.84 -7.19
C VAL A 109 4.28 -16.17 -6.77
N LYS A 110 5.17 -16.36 -7.74
CA LYS A 110 6.56 -16.75 -7.48
C LYS A 110 7.31 -15.63 -6.75
N PRO A 111 8.36 -15.97 -5.96
CA PRO A 111 9.24 -14.96 -5.39
C PRO A 111 9.72 -13.94 -6.43
N LYS A 112 9.98 -12.72 -5.98
CA LYS A 112 10.41 -11.60 -6.84
C LYS A 112 11.72 -11.00 -6.36
N TYR A 113 12.48 -10.42 -7.28
CA TYR A 113 13.73 -9.72 -7.00
C TYR A 113 13.46 -8.23 -6.98
N LEU A 114 13.65 -7.58 -5.83
CA LEU A 114 13.46 -6.15 -5.64
C LEU A 114 14.77 -5.41 -5.83
N PHE A 115 14.77 -4.49 -6.79
CA PHE A 115 15.87 -3.58 -7.09
C PHE A 115 15.51 -2.17 -6.62
N MET A 116 16.23 -1.66 -5.63
CA MET A 116 16.13 -0.28 -5.16
C MET A 116 17.19 0.58 -5.85
N ILE A 117 16.73 1.47 -6.74
CA ILE A 117 17.62 2.19 -7.65
C ILE A 117 17.87 3.60 -7.15
N ASP A 118 19.14 3.87 -6.81
CA ASP A 118 19.64 5.23 -6.63
C ASP A 118 19.73 5.94 -7.97
N THR A 119 18.74 6.78 -8.27
CA THR A 119 18.61 7.44 -9.57
C THR A 119 19.68 8.50 -9.80
N ARG A 120 20.43 8.93 -8.78
CA ARG A 120 21.62 9.79 -8.97
C ARG A 120 22.64 9.15 -9.89
N LYS A 121 22.79 7.82 -9.83
CA LYS A 121 23.74 7.05 -10.65
C LYS A 121 23.39 7.09 -12.14
N TYR A 122 22.14 7.40 -12.47
CA TYR A 122 21.58 7.42 -13.82
C TYR A 122 21.03 8.79 -14.19
N SER A 123 21.41 9.84 -13.45
CA SER A 123 20.97 11.20 -13.71
C SER A 123 22.13 12.04 -14.20
N LYS A 124 21.89 12.89 -15.21
CA LYS A 124 22.88 13.88 -15.67
C LYS A 124 22.40 15.29 -15.39
N ARG A 125 23.36 16.13 -15.04
CA ARG A 125 23.17 17.55 -14.88
C ARG A 125 22.80 18.20 -16.21
N LYS A 126 21.67 18.90 -16.26
CA LYS A 126 21.23 19.70 -17.41
C LYS A 126 20.80 21.10 -16.98
N TYR A 127 20.69 21.98 -17.98
CA TYR A 127 20.13 23.32 -17.80
C TYR A 127 18.94 23.46 -18.74
N ASP A 128 17.86 24.06 -18.25
CA ASP A 128 16.71 24.38 -19.10
C ASP A 128 17.03 25.60 -19.98
N ARG A 129 16.10 25.98 -20.86
CA ARG A 129 16.26 27.13 -21.75
C ARG A 129 16.45 28.47 -21.02
N TYR A 130 16.20 28.53 -19.71
CA TYR A 130 16.37 29.70 -18.85
C TYR A 130 17.64 29.62 -17.99
N GLY A 131 18.50 28.62 -18.21
CA GLY A 131 19.70 28.41 -17.40
C GLY A 131 19.42 27.84 -16.01
N ARG A 132 18.21 27.35 -15.73
CA ARG A 132 17.89 26.70 -14.46
C ARG A 132 18.42 25.27 -14.47
N LEU A 133 19.18 24.94 -13.43
CA LEU A 133 19.75 23.63 -13.21
C LEU A 133 18.65 22.59 -12.94
N TYR A 134 18.68 21.46 -13.63
CA TYR A 134 17.87 20.28 -13.31
C TYR A 134 18.66 18.99 -13.58
N TYR A 135 18.16 17.88 -13.04
CA TYR A 135 18.71 16.55 -13.31
C TYR A 135 17.77 15.80 -14.25
N GLU A 136 18.30 15.31 -15.36
CA GLU A 136 17.58 14.43 -16.27
C GLU A 136 17.93 12.98 -15.94
N PHE A 137 16.93 12.21 -15.54
CA PHE A 137 17.06 10.78 -15.25
C PHE A 137 16.89 9.95 -16.52
N TYR A 138 17.87 9.08 -16.80
CA TYR A 138 17.87 8.16 -17.93
C TYR A 138 17.37 6.79 -17.47
N ILE A 139 16.04 6.63 -17.39
CA ILE A 139 15.43 5.37 -16.96
C ILE A 139 15.89 4.18 -17.80
N ASP A 140 16.04 4.36 -19.11
CA ASP A 140 16.48 3.29 -20.03
C ASP A 140 17.89 2.78 -19.71
N ASP A 141 18.78 3.61 -19.16
CA ASP A 141 20.12 3.19 -18.73
C ASP A 141 20.02 2.29 -17.49
N ALA A 142 19.23 2.70 -16.50
CA ALA A 142 18.97 1.91 -15.29
C ALA A 142 18.34 0.55 -15.62
N ILE A 143 17.32 0.54 -16.49
CA ILE A 143 16.65 -0.69 -16.90
C ILE A 143 17.59 -1.61 -17.67
N ARG A 144 18.43 -1.09 -18.57
CA ARG A 144 19.42 -1.90 -19.31
C ARG A 144 20.43 -2.56 -18.38
N ASP A 145 20.92 -1.84 -17.37
CA ASP A 145 21.87 -2.38 -16.40
C ASP A 145 21.24 -3.51 -15.56
N ILE A 146 20.00 -3.33 -15.11
CA ILE A 146 19.25 -4.37 -14.39
C ILE A 146 19.02 -5.58 -15.29
N LEU A 147 18.55 -5.36 -16.52
CA LEU A 147 18.29 -6.44 -17.48
C LEU A 147 19.55 -7.24 -17.83
N LYS A 148 20.72 -6.58 -17.88
CA LYS A 148 22.00 -7.25 -18.03
C LYS A 148 22.32 -8.14 -16.84
N LYS A 149 22.14 -7.64 -15.60
CA LYS A 149 22.36 -8.42 -14.37
C LYS A 149 21.45 -9.64 -14.27
N VAL A 150 20.16 -9.48 -14.53
CA VAL A 150 19.17 -10.57 -14.40
C VAL A 150 19.36 -11.62 -15.49
N ARG A 151 19.67 -11.23 -16.73
CA ARG A 151 20.00 -12.17 -17.81
C ARG A 151 21.25 -12.98 -17.49
N ALA A 152 22.29 -12.34 -16.95
CA ALA A 152 23.52 -13.02 -16.55
C ALA A 152 23.31 -14.06 -15.43
N ASN A 153 22.22 -13.93 -14.66
CA ASN A 153 21.86 -14.82 -13.56
C ASN A 153 20.64 -15.71 -13.87
N ASN A 154 20.23 -15.82 -15.14
CA ASN A 154 19.08 -16.60 -15.59
C ASN A 154 17.75 -16.26 -14.88
N ILE A 155 17.58 -15.00 -14.46
CA ILE A 155 16.33 -14.51 -13.87
C ILE A 155 15.45 -13.92 -14.97
N HIS A 156 14.16 -14.29 -14.97
CA HIS A 156 13.21 -13.75 -15.93
C HIS A 156 12.88 -12.28 -15.60
N PRO A 157 12.80 -11.36 -16.57
CA PRO A 157 12.51 -9.95 -16.31
C PRO A 157 11.23 -9.72 -15.49
N SER A 158 10.16 -10.48 -15.74
CA SER A 158 8.90 -10.36 -14.99
C SER A 158 9.00 -10.76 -13.52
N ASP A 159 10.10 -11.40 -13.12
CA ASP A 159 10.38 -11.70 -11.72
C ASP A 159 11.06 -10.52 -11.01
N CYS A 160 11.31 -9.42 -11.70
CA CYS A 160 11.99 -8.25 -11.16
C CYS A 160 10.98 -7.12 -10.88
N LEU A 161 11.04 -6.59 -9.66
CA LEU A 161 10.34 -5.39 -9.23
C LEU A 161 11.38 -4.29 -9.00
N ILE A 162 11.12 -3.10 -9.52
CA ILE A 162 12.03 -1.95 -9.45
C ILE A 162 11.37 -0.85 -8.64
N TRP A 163 12.11 -0.30 -7.67
CA TRP A 163 11.70 0.84 -6.88
C TRP A 163 12.73 1.97 -7.02
N LEU A 164 12.34 3.04 -7.72
CA LEU A 164 13.22 4.17 -8.01
C LEU A 164 13.23 5.18 -6.86
N SER A 165 14.41 5.64 -6.46
CA SER A 165 14.54 6.84 -5.62
C SER A 165 14.20 8.11 -6.43
N ASP A 166 13.93 9.21 -5.73
CA ASP A 166 13.95 10.54 -6.30
C ASP A 166 15.34 10.89 -6.84
N VAL A 167 15.41 11.91 -7.71
CA VAL A 167 16.64 12.31 -8.45
C VAL A 167 17.82 12.68 -7.56
N ASP A 168 17.58 12.97 -6.29
CA ASP A 168 18.58 13.25 -5.26
C ASP A 168 19.00 12.01 -4.45
N GLY A 169 18.49 10.83 -4.82
CA GLY A 169 18.80 9.54 -4.21
C GLY A 169 18.00 9.24 -2.94
N THR A 170 16.90 9.95 -2.71
CA THR A 170 16.05 9.81 -1.52
C THR A 170 14.68 9.23 -1.86
N TYR A 171 13.86 8.90 -0.86
CA TYR A 171 12.49 8.46 -1.06
C TYR A 171 11.49 9.41 -0.37
N GLY A 172 10.46 9.81 -1.11
CA GLY A 172 9.39 10.69 -0.66
C GLY A 172 8.20 10.01 0.01
N GLU A 173 7.04 10.66 -0.10
CA GLU A 173 5.79 10.34 0.63
C GLU A 173 5.30 8.91 0.35
N GLU A 174 5.29 8.47 -0.91
CA GLU A 174 4.84 7.12 -1.31
C GLU A 174 5.60 5.98 -0.60
N PHE A 175 6.88 6.19 -0.24
CA PHE A 175 7.63 5.22 0.55
C PHE A 175 7.11 5.14 1.98
N TRP A 176 6.83 6.29 2.59
CA TRP A 176 6.31 6.38 3.95
C TRP A 176 4.84 5.96 4.05
N GLU A 177 4.04 6.16 3.00
CA GLU A 177 2.71 5.56 2.87
C GLU A 177 2.81 4.03 2.96
N TYR A 178 3.63 3.41 2.10
CA TYR A 178 3.80 1.96 2.08
C TYR A 178 4.31 1.41 3.42
N VAL A 179 5.37 1.99 3.98
CA VAL A 179 5.94 1.58 5.27
C VAL A 179 4.90 1.70 6.38
N SER A 180 4.11 2.78 6.40
CA SER A 180 3.04 2.96 7.38
C SER A 180 1.96 1.90 7.25
N GLY A 181 1.56 1.59 6.01
CA GLY A 181 0.65 0.50 5.70
C GLY A 181 1.15 -0.84 6.23
N VAL A 182 2.41 -1.20 5.98
CA VAL A 182 3.00 -2.45 6.47
C VAL A 182 2.99 -2.49 8.01
N VAL A 183 3.45 -1.43 8.68
CA VAL A 183 3.53 -1.36 10.15
C VAL A 183 2.14 -1.52 10.79
N LEU A 184 1.11 -0.87 10.25
CA LEU A 184 -0.25 -0.93 10.77
C LEU A 184 -0.93 -2.24 10.39
N ARG A 185 -0.63 -2.82 9.23
CA ARG A 185 -1.07 -4.17 8.85
C ARG A 185 -0.62 -5.22 9.86
N GLU A 186 0.64 -5.15 10.33
CA GLU A 186 1.15 -6.02 11.41
C GLU A 186 0.36 -5.89 12.72
N LYS A 187 -0.30 -4.75 12.93
CA LYS A 187 -1.10 -4.46 14.13
C LYS A 187 -2.57 -4.80 13.98
N GLY A 188 -2.97 -5.45 12.87
CA GLY A 188 -4.35 -5.91 12.68
C GLY A 188 -5.25 -4.94 11.93
N TYR A 189 -4.71 -3.86 11.33
CA TYR A 189 -5.53 -2.88 10.62
C TYR A 189 -5.79 -3.29 9.17
N PHE A 190 -6.94 -2.86 8.67
CA PHE A 190 -7.24 -2.80 7.25
C PHE A 190 -6.69 -1.50 6.66
N ILE A 191 -5.79 -1.60 5.69
CA ILE A 191 -5.09 -0.46 5.08
C ILE A 191 -5.71 -0.12 3.73
N THR A 192 -5.97 1.15 3.47
CA THR A 192 -6.60 1.60 2.22
C THR A 192 -6.39 3.07 1.92
N TYR A 193 -6.48 3.42 0.64
CA TYR A 193 -6.64 4.79 0.15
C TYR A 193 -8.10 5.28 0.20
N TYR A 194 -9.05 4.49 0.70
CA TYR A 194 -10.41 4.98 0.92
C TYR A 194 -10.45 5.95 2.13
N MET A 195 -10.57 7.25 1.84
CA MET A 195 -10.45 8.33 2.82
C MET A 195 -11.70 9.22 2.83
N PRO A 196 -12.66 9.01 3.74
CA PRO A 196 -13.85 9.84 3.86
C PRO A 196 -13.57 11.24 4.45
N GLY A 197 -12.30 11.62 4.66
CA GLY A 197 -11.90 12.95 5.14
C GLY A 197 -10.52 13.43 4.68
N GLY A 198 -9.87 12.74 3.74
CA GLY A 198 -8.51 13.04 3.27
C GLY A 198 -7.40 12.33 4.04
N GLY A 199 -6.15 12.77 3.81
CA GLY A 199 -4.88 12.14 4.21
C GLY A 199 -4.15 11.56 2.99
N ASP A 200 -3.04 10.86 3.24
CA ASP A 200 -2.35 10.06 2.23
C ASP A 200 -2.70 8.57 2.31
N LEU A 201 -2.86 8.03 3.52
CA LEU A 201 -3.30 6.65 3.74
C LEU A 201 -4.24 6.53 4.96
N CYS A 202 -5.12 5.55 4.98
CA CYS A 202 -5.99 5.25 6.13
C CYS A 202 -5.79 3.83 6.64
N ALA A 203 -5.98 3.66 7.95
CA ALA A 203 -5.96 2.37 8.62
C ALA A 203 -7.19 2.21 9.53
N TYR A 204 -7.94 1.12 9.35
CA TYR A 204 -9.16 0.85 10.10
C TYR A 204 -9.00 -0.44 10.92
N TYR A 205 -9.22 -0.36 12.22
CA TYR A 205 -9.33 -1.54 13.08
C TYR A 205 -10.81 -1.85 13.31
N ILE A 206 -11.26 -3.00 12.80
CA ILE A 206 -12.66 -3.46 12.86
C ILE A 206 -12.64 -4.82 13.56
N PRO A 207 -12.80 -4.85 14.90
CA PRO A 207 -12.51 -6.02 15.73
C PRO A 207 -13.25 -7.30 15.30
N ASP A 208 -14.55 -7.19 15.03
CA ASP A 208 -15.41 -8.29 14.63
C ASP A 208 -15.03 -8.86 13.26
N TYR A 209 -14.63 -8.01 12.31
CA TYR A 209 -14.21 -8.47 10.97
C TYR A 209 -12.82 -9.11 11.01
N ILE A 210 -11.85 -8.49 11.68
CA ILE A 210 -10.49 -9.03 11.76
C ILE A 210 -10.49 -10.36 12.51
N GLU A 211 -11.25 -10.48 13.61
CA GLU A 211 -11.39 -11.73 14.35
C GLU A 211 -11.98 -12.85 13.48
N LYS A 212 -13.08 -12.58 12.76
CA LYS A 212 -13.71 -13.57 11.87
C LYS A 212 -12.78 -14.03 10.76
N LEU A 213 -12.07 -13.11 10.10
CA LEU A 213 -11.15 -13.45 8.99
C LEU A 213 -9.93 -14.23 9.48
N VAL A 214 -9.36 -13.86 10.62
CA VAL A 214 -8.21 -14.57 11.22
C VAL A 214 -8.62 -15.94 11.74
N LYS A 215 -9.75 -16.05 12.45
CA LYS A 215 -10.28 -17.33 12.96
C LYS A 215 -10.57 -18.34 11.85
N ASN A 216 -10.96 -17.87 10.66
CA ASN A 216 -11.22 -18.70 9.49
C ASN A 216 -9.98 -18.91 8.60
N ASN A 217 -8.77 -18.55 9.05
CA ASN A 217 -7.51 -18.68 8.30
C ASN A 217 -7.54 -17.97 6.92
N LEU A 218 -8.36 -16.93 6.76
CA LEU A 218 -8.37 -16.11 5.55
C LEU A 218 -7.30 -15.01 5.61
N LEU A 219 -6.95 -14.58 6.81
CA LEU A 219 -5.88 -13.62 7.09
C LEU A 219 -5.00 -14.10 8.25
N ASN A 220 -3.73 -13.70 8.25
CA ASN A 220 -2.80 -13.96 9.36
C ASN A 220 -2.72 -12.83 10.38
N LYS A 221 -3.15 -11.62 9.97
CA LYS A 221 -3.05 -10.32 10.66
C LYS A 221 -3.98 -9.34 9.93
N GLY A 222 -3.72 -8.03 10.04
CA GLY A 222 -4.38 -7.03 9.21
C GLY A 222 -4.13 -7.26 7.71
N ALA A 223 -4.70 -6.42 6.87
CA ALA A 223 -4.58 -6.56 5.42
C ALA A 223 -4.61 -5.20 4.73
N PHE A 224 -3.82 -5.02 3.66
CA PHE A 224 -4.25 -4.08 2.62
C PHE A 224 -5.55 -4.58 2.03
N ILE A 225 -6.53 -3.70 1.77
CA ILE A 225 -7.88 -4.11 1.32
C ILE A 225 -7.81 -5.00 0.06
N GLU A 226 -6.86 -4.75 -0.83
CA GLU A 226 -6.60 -5.54 -2.04
C GLU A 226 -6.19 -6.98 -1.76
N GLU A 227 -5.61 -7.29 -0.59
CA GLU A 227 -5.29 -8.67 -0.19
C GLU A 227 -6.54 -9.53 -0.08
N LEU A 228 -7.67 -8.92 0.28
CA LEU A 228 -8.95 -9.60 0.37
C LEU A 228 -9.45 -10.09 -0.99
N GLU A 229 -8.95 -9.56 -2.11
CA GLU A 229 -9.27 -10.05 -3.46
C GLU A 229 -8.34 -11.19 -3.92
N MET A 230 -7.34 -11.53 -3.12
CA MET A 230 -6.27 -12.47 -3.44
C MET A 230 -6.28 -13.71 -2.53
N LEU A 231 -7.44 -14.06 -1.97
CA LEU A 231 -7.55 -15.21 -1.08
C LEU A 231 -7.24 -16.52 -1.81
N GLY A 232 -6.59 -17.45 -1.11
CA GLY A 232 -6.17 -18.75 -1.67
C GLY A 232 -4.93 -18.73 -2.57
N ILE A 233 -4.32 -17.55 -2.81
CA ILE A 233 -3.11 -17.43 -3.66
C ILE A 233 -1.80 -17.58 -2.84
N SER A 234 -1.84 -17.71 -1.50
CA SER A 234 -0.65 -17.88 -0.65
C SER A 234 -0.69 -19.14 0.20
N ASN A 235 0.50 -19.70 0.45
CA ASN A 235 0.77 -20.88 1.28
C ASN A 235 1.17 -20.51 2.72
N GLU A 236 0.83 -19.31 3.19
CA GLU A 236 1.31 -18.90 4.51
C GLU A 236 0.61 -19.69 5.62
N SER A 237 1.43 -20.22 6.52
CA SER A 237 1.04 -20.99 7.67
C SER A 237 0.21 -20.18 8.66
N LYS A 238 -0.59 -20.91 9.45
CA LYS A 238 -1.45 -20.55 10.59
C LYS A 238 -1.40 -19.09 11.09
N PRO A 239 -2.56 -18.51 11.46
CA PRO A 239 -2.66 -17.15 11.96
C PRO A 239 -1.69 -16.89 13.12
N ILE A 240 -0.91 -15.83 12.99
CA ILE A 240 0.12 -15.41 13.96
C ILE A 240 -0.45 -14.31 14.88
N PHE A 241 -1.45 -13.57 14.40
CA PHE A 241 -2.06 -12.46 15.11
C PHE A 241 -3.20 -12.91 16.05
N THR A 242 -3.20 -12.39 17.27
CA THR A 242 -4.34 -12.48 18.19
C THR A 242 -4.95 -11.08 18.31
N PRO A 243 -6.21 -10.87 17.88
CA PRO A 243 -6.90 -9.59 18.05
C PRO A 243 -6.88 -9.16 19.52
N SER A 244 -6.29 -8.00 19.79
CA SER A 244 -6.08 -7.50 21.16
C SER A 244 -6.98 -6.32 21.50
N LYS A 245 -7.49 -5.61 20.48
CA LYS A 245 -8.35 -4.44 20.67
C LYS A 245 -9.82 -4.82 20.49
N THR A 246 -10.66 -4.25 21.35
CA THR A 246 -12.12 -4.40 21.31
C THR A 246 -12.84 -3.19 20.73
N LYS A 247 -12.14 -2.06 20.60
CA LYS A 247 -12.70 -0.81 20.08
C LYS A 247 -12.38 -0.65 18.60
N TYR A 248 -13.33 -0.08 17.89
CA TYR A 248 -13.15 0.39 16.52
C TYR A 248 -12.21 1.58 16.50
N GLU A 249 -11.33 1.63 15.50
CA GLU A 249 -10.38 2.72 15.29
C GLU A 249 -10.28 3.08 13.80
N ALA A 250 -10.25 4.37 13.51
CA ALA A 250 -10.05 4.93 12.19
C ALA A 250 -8.87 5.90 12.28
N ILE A 251 -7.73 5.53 11.69
CA ILE A 251 -6.49 6.29 11.73
C ILE A 251 -6.24 6.89 10.36
N VAL A 252 -6.04 8.20 10.33
CA VAL A 252 -5.53 8.92 9.16
C VAL A 252 -4.00 9.00 9.24
N ILE A 253 -3.34 8.86 8.11
CA ILE A 253 -1.88 8.91 7.98
C ILE A 253 -1.55 10.01 6.98
N GLU A 254 -0.67 10.92 7.38
CA GLU A 254 0.00 11.86 6.47
C GLU A 254 1.46 11.43 6.33
N ALA A 255 1.91 11.24 5.11
CA ALA A 255 3.27 10.82 4.81
C ALA A 255 4.10 12.04 4.38
N GLU A 256 5.33 12.11 4.85
CA GLU A 256 6.21 13.24 4.59
C GLU A 256 7.59 12.77 4.12
N SER A 257 8.13 13.49 3.14
CA SER A 257 9.42 13.17 2.51
C SER A 257 10.64 13.46 3.37
N SER A 258 10.50 14.33 4.40
CA SER A 258 11.63 14.80 5.21
C SER A 258 11.31 14.95 6.70
N ASP A 259 12.35 14.94 7.53
CA ASP A 259 12.22 15.12 8.98
C ASP A 259 11.63 16.48 9.35
N MET A 260 12.00 17.54 8.62
CA MET A 260 11.46 18.88 8.81
C MET A 260 9.97 18.97 8.48
N ARG A 261 9.52 18.35 7.39
CA ARG A 261 8.10 18.33 7.03
C ARG A 261 7.29 17.46 7.98
N THR A 262 7.82 16.30 8.37
CA THR A 262 7.20 15.38 9.34
C THR A 262 6.81 16.10 10.63
N ARG A 263 7.72 16.89 11.23
CA ARG A 263 7.44 17.61 12.50
C ARG A 263 6.74 18.95 12.32
N SER A 264 6.41 19.36 11.09
CA SER A 264 5.84 20.67 10.79
C SER A 264 4.47 20.83 11.46
N GLY A 265 4.27 21.95 12.17
CA GLY A 265 2.95 22.35 12.69
C GLY A 265 2.12 23.13 11.66
N SER A 266 2.59 23.29 10.42
CA SER A 266 1.86 24.00 9.37
C SER A 266 0.69 23.17 8.84
N GLU A 267 -0.43 23.79 8.51
CA GLU A 267 -1.59 23.11 7.88
C GLU A 267 -1.30 22.55 6.46
N LYS A 268 -0.06 22.69 5.97
CA LYS A 268 0.40 22.23 4.66
C LYS A 268 1.46 21.12 4.72
N ALA A 269 1.85 20.70 5.92
CA ALA A 269 2.81 19.61 6.11
C ALA A 269 2.62 18.92 7.47
N GLY A 270 2.75 17.60 7.51
CA GLY A 270 3.02 16.79 8.68
C GLY A 270 2.00 16.92 9.81
N VAL A 271 2.50 17.23 11.02
CA VAL A 271 1.67 17.32 12.25
C VAL A 271 0.49 18.29 12.06
N GLY A 272 0.69 19.44 11.41
CA GLY A 272 -0.38 20.41 11.21
C GLY A 272 -1.51 19.90 10.31
N GLN A 273 -1.19 19.13 9.26
CA GLN A 273 -2.21 18.51 8.41
C GLN A 273 -3.00 17.43 9.15
N VAL A 274 -2.32 16.55 9.88
CA VAL A 274 -3.03 15.49 10.60
C VAL A 274 -3.93 16.03 11.72
N LEU A 275 -3.55 17.12 12.37
CA LEU A 275 -4.40 17.79 13.36
C LEU A 275 -5.66 18.39 12.74
N LYS A 276 -5.60 18.88 11.50
CA LYS A 276 -6.78 19.31 10.76
C LYS A 276 -7.75 18.14 10.55
N TYR A 277 -7.21 16.96 10.23
CA TYR A 277 -8.01 15.74 10.14
C TYR A 277 -8.48 15.22 11.50
N LEU A 278 -8.08 15.80 12.63
CA LEU A 278 -8.70 15.53 13.94
C LEU A 278 -9.72 16.60 14.36
N GLY A 279 -10.01 17.58 13.51
CA GLY A 279 -11.03 18.62 13.79
C GLY A 279 -12.45 18.06 13.97
N GLU A 280 -13.38 18.88 14.49
CA GLU A 280 -14.72 18.46 14.93
C GLU A 280 -15.52 17.68 13.88
N GLU A 281 -15.36 18.01 12.59
CA GLU A 281 -16.12 17.37 11.49
C GLU A 281 -15.51 16.06 10.97
N SER A 282 -14.34 15.65 11.45
CA SER A 282 -13.69 14.43 10.95
C SER A 282 -14.22 13.14 11.59
N SER A 283 -14.14 12.05 10.84
CA SER A 283 -14.53 10.71 11.28
C SER A 283 -13.38 9.90 11.91
N TYR A 284 -12.17 10.45 11.98
CA TYR A 284 -10.99 9.73 12.48
C TYR A 284 -10.91 9.74 14.02
N THR A 285 -10.51 8.60 14.59
CA THR A 285 -10.28 8.40 16.03
C THR A 285 -8.86 8.72 16.45
N GLY A 286 -7.92 8.72 15.51
CA GLY A 286 -6.50 8.97 15.76
C GLY A 286 -5.80 9.36 14.47
N ALA A 287 -4.58 9.85 14.59
CA ALA A 287 -3.83 10.33 13.44
C ALA A 287 -2.33 10.08 13.60
N ILE A 288 -1.67 9.68 12.52
CA ILE A 288 -0.24 9.40 12.48
C ILE A 288 0.39 10.32 11.44
N VAL A 289 1.51 10.95 11.80
CA VAL A 289 2.43 11.49 10.79
C VAL A 289 3.54 10.47 10.56
N ALA A 290 3.91 10.27 9.31
CA ALA A 290 4.96 9.34 8.90
C ALA A 290 6.05 10.05 8.12
N GLY A 291 7.32 9.75 8.40
CA GLY A 291 8.44 10.36 7.69
C GLY A 291 9.77 10.11 8.38
N PRO A 292 10.90 10.53 7.80
CA PRO A 292 12.22 10.07 8.22
C PRO A 292 12.74 10.76 9.48
N PHE A 293 13.62 10.07 10.21
CA PHE A 293 14.53 10.60 11.24
C PHE A 293 13.90 11.49 12.33
N THR A 294 12.61 11.30 12.60
CA THR A 294 11.84 12.08 13.55
C THR A 294 11.55 11.24 14.78
N LYS A 295 11.78 11.81 15.95
CA LYS A 295 11.34 11.24 17.23
C LYS A 295 10.07 11.93 17.68
N ILE A 296 9.27 11.24 18.49
CA ILE A 296 8.08 11.84 19.11
C ILE A 296 8.45 13.10 19.94
N THR A 297 9.68 13.14 20.46
CA THR A 297 10.22 14.29 21.18
C THR A 297 10.50 15.51 20.30
N ASP A 298 10.63 15.33 18.99
CA ASP A 298 10.90 16.41 18.03
C ASP A 298 9.62 17.15 17.61
N ILE A 299 8.45 16.55 17.87
CA ILE A 299 7.14 17.17 17.68
C ILE A 299 6.90 18.19 18.80
N TYR A 300 6.38 19.37 18.42
CA TYR A 300 6.03 20.44 19.35
C TYR A 300 5.18 19.92 20.51
N GLY A 301 5.54 20.29 21.75
CA GLY A 301 4.97 19.71 22.96
C GLY A 301 3.44 19.78 23.04
N GLY A 302 2.82 20.85 22.51
CA GLY A 302 1.36 20.99 22.49
C GLY A 302 0.62 20.04 21.53
N TYR A 303 1.35 19.33 20.66
CA TYR A 303 0.81 18.37 19.70
C TYR A 303 1.25 16.92 19.98
N ARG A 304 2.34 16.74 20.75
CA ARG A 304 2.93 15.43 21.02
C ARG A 304 1.93 14.40 21.54
N ASP A 305 1.05 14.81 22.43
CA ASP A 305 0.05 13.93 23.06
C ASP A 305 -1.25 13.84 22.25
N LYS A 306 -1.23 14.23 20.97
CA LYS A 306 -2.40 14.21 20.06
C LYS A 306 -2.17 13.38 18.80
N VAL A 307 -0.93 13.09 18.44
CA VAL A 307 -0.56 12.43 17.19
C VAL A 307 0.35 11.24 17.45
N GLY A 308 0.18 10.19 16.67
CA GLY A 308 1.13 9.09 16.56
C GLY A 308 2.24 9.42 15.56
N LEU A 309 3.25 8.54 15.50
CA LEU A 309 4.43 8.72 14.66
C LEU A 309 4.89 7.37 14.09
N ILE A 310 5.17 7.34 12.79
CA ILE A 310 5.94 6.28 12.13
C ILE A 310 7.20 6.92 11.54
N SER A 311 8.36 6.50 12.01
CA SER A 311 9.64 7.05 11.57
C SER A 311 10.76 6.00 11.67
N CYS A 312 11.99 6.43 11.45
CA CYS A 312 13.16 5.60 11.71
C CYS A 312 14.31 6.42 12.30
N ASP A 313 15.28 5.78 12.94
CA ASP A 313 16.57 6.40 13.26
C ASP A 313 17.60 6.24 12.12
N ASP A 314 18.82 6.77 12.34
CA ASP A 314 19.92 6.71 11.35
C ASP A 314 20.42 5.28 11.07
N ASP A 315 20.08 4.32 11.93
CA ASP A 315 20.36 2.89 11.74
C ASP A 315 19.20 2.15 11.05
N GLY A 316 18.14 2.88 10.68
CA GLY A 316 16.92 2.34 10.10
C GLY A 316 16.08 1.53 11.08
N ASN A 317 16.26 1.68 12.40
CA ASN A 317 15.33 1.10 13.38
C ASN A 317 14.00 1.84 13.30
N LEU A 318 12.89 1.08 13.28
CA LEU A 318 11.55 1.64 13.30
C LEU A 318 11.31 2.40 14.62
N ILE A 319 10.82 3.63 14.50
CA ILE A 319 10.24 4.40 15.59
C ILE A 319 8.73 4.39 15.37
N PHE A 320 8.00 3.75 16.29
CA PHE A 320 6.54 3.71 16.27
C PHE A 320 5.99 4.28 17.57
N SER A 321 5.19 5.33 17.47
CA SER A 321 4.36 5.85 18.55
C SER A 321 2.90 5.70 18.15
N GLU A 322 2.15 4.93 18.92
CA GLU A 322 0.72 4.75 18.67
C GLU A 322 -0.03 6.08 18.90
N PRO A 323 -1.00 6.45 18.05
CA PRO A 323 -1.75 7.67 18.25
C PRO A 323 -2.69 7.52 19.46
N PRO A 324 -2.81 8.56 20.30
CA PRO A 324 -3.85 8.59 21.31
C PRO A 324 -5.23 8.60 20.64
N ARG A 325 -6.21 7.95 21.28
CA ARG A 325 -7.60 8.02 20.83
C ARG A 325 -8.13 9.42 21.13
N TYR A 326 -8.40 10.18 20.08
CA TYR A 326 -8.90 11.55 20.15
C TYR A 326 -10.41 11.58 20.44
N ARG A 327 -11.19 10.68 19.82
CA ARG A 327 -12.65 10.57 19.99
C ARG A 327 -13.18 9.19 19.65
N GLU A 328 -14.45 8.98 19.97
CA GLU A 328 -15.23 7.88 19.41
C GLU A 328 -15.60 8.22 17.95
N PRO A 329 -15.51 7.25 17.04
CA PRO A 329 -15.82 7.49 15.65
C PRO A 329 -17.33 7.46 15.38
N PRO A 330 -17.82 8.16 14.35
CA PRO A 330 -19.18 7.98 13.86
C PRO A 330 -19.42 6.53 13.41
N GLU A 331 -20.58 5.94 13.71
CA GLU A 331 -20.89 4.56 13.29
C GLU A 331 -20.87 4.40 11.75
N GLU A 332 -21.30 5.44 11.04
CA GLU A 332 -21.41 5.47 9.58
C GLU A 332 -20.11 5.10 8.86
N ILE A 333 -18.95 5.58 9.33
CA ILE A 333 -17.67 5.29 8.67
C ILE A 333 -17.32 3.80 8.73
N PHE A 334 -17.69 3.14 9.83
CA PHE A 334 -17.43 1.71 9.98
C PHE A 334 -18.40 0.87 9.18
N GLU A 335 -19.65 1.29 9.04
CA GLU A 335 -20.59 0.61 8.14
C GLU A 335 -20.14 0.72 6.68
N ILE A 336 -19.65 1.90 6.26
CA ILE A 336 -19.02 2.08 4.95
C ILE A 336 -17.82 1.16 4.79
N MET A 337 -16.90 1.14 5.75
CA MET A 337 -15.69 0.32 5.66
C MET A 337 -15.95 -1.19 5.72
N LYS A 338 -16.94 -1.63 6.50
CA LYS A 338 -17.44 -3.00 6.48
C LYS A 338 -17.96 -3.38 5.10
N ASN A 339 -18.71 -2.49 4.44
CA ASN A 339 -19.16 -2.69 3.08
C ASN A 339 -18.00 -2.75 2.07
N VAL A 340 -16.98 -1.90 2.21
CA VAL A 340 -15.75 -1.99 1.40
C VAL A 340 -15.08 -3.35 1.56
N ILE A 341 -14.89 -3.82 2.79
CA ILE A 341 -14.31 -5.15 3.07
C ILE A 341 -15.16 -6.28 2.47
N LYS A 342 -16.48 -6.26 2.67
CA LYS A 342 -17.41 -7.26 2.10
C LYS A 342 -17.31 -7.28 0.57
N CYS A 343 -17.31 -6.12 -0.07
CA CYS A 343 -17.16 -6.00 -1.52
C CYS A 343 -15.83 -6.60 -2.00
N SER A 344 -14.71 -6.30 -1.33
CA SER A 344 -13.40 -6.88 -1.68
C SER A 344 -13.36 -8.40 -1.49
N LEU A 345 -14.00 -8.94 -0.45
CA LEU A 345 -14.13 -10.39 -0.26
C LEU A 345 -14.96 -11.04 -1.37
N LEU A 346 -16.11 -10.44 -1.71
CA LEU A 346 -17.04 -10.92 -2.75
C LEU A 346 -16.42 -10.93 -4.15
N ARG A 347 -15.33 -10.21 -4.37
CA ARG A 347 -14.55 -10.25 -5.61
C ARG A 347 -13.78 -11.55 -5.84
N ASN A 348 -13.68 -12.41 -4.82
CA ASN A 348 -13.23 -13.79 -5.02
C ASN A 348 -14.29 -14.67 -5.69
N LEU A 349 -15.55 -14.23 -5.77
CA LEU A 349 -16.65 -14.95 -6.41
C LEU A 349 -16.89 -14.45 -7.85
N SER A 350 -17.40 -15.30 -8.73
CA SER A 350 -17.93 -14.88 -10.03
C SER A 350 -19.23 -14.09 -9.85
N PHE A 351 -19.67 -13.40 -10.90
CA PHE A 351 -20.98 -12.75 -10.85
C PHE A 351 -22.11 -13.77 -10.63
N GLU A 352 -22.07 -14.92 -11.31
CA GLU A 352 -23.08 -15.97 -11.10
C GLU A 352 -23.06 -16.52 -9.68
N GLU A 353 -21.89 -16.69 -9.07
CA GLU A 353 -21.76 -17.13 -7.69
C GLU A 353 -22.34 -16.11 -6.70
N ARG A 354 -22.11 -14.80 -6.93
CA ARG A 354 -22.71 -13.72 -6.13
C ARG A 354 -24.23 -13.67 -6.27
N CYS A 355 -24.74 -13.76 -7.51
CA CYS A 355 -26.18 -13.80 -7.78
C CYS A 355 -26.86 -14.99 -7.10
N LYS A 356 -26.24 -16.17 -7.14
CA LYS A 356 -26.69 -17.35 -6.39
C LYS A 356 -26.69 -17.11 -4.88
N LEU A 357 -25.64 -16.49 -4.34
CA LEU A 357 -25.51 -16.21 -2.90
C LEU A 357 -26.64 -15.30 -2.39
N ILE A 358 -27.02 -14.27 -3.16
CA ILE A 358 -28.09 -13.33 -2.80
C ILE A 358 -29.49 -13.77 -3.28
N GLY A 359 -29.60 -14.95 -3.90
CA GLY A 359 -30.86 -15.51 -4.37
C GLY A 359 -31.53 -14.69 -5.47
N ILE A 360 -30.75 -14.08 -6.37
CA ILE A 360 -31.28 -13.36 -7.54
C ILE A 360 -30.72 -13.92 -8.83
N SER A 361 -31.47 -13.74 -9.91
CA SER A 361 -31.06 -14.08 -11.28
C SER A 361 -30.65 -12.84 -12.10
N SER A 362 -30.44 -11.68 -11.44
CA SER A 362 -30.98 -10.40 -11.91
C SER A 362 -30.28 -9.68 -13.07
N ASN A 363 -31.12 -8.94 -13.80
CA ASN A 363 -30.78 -7.76 -14.61
C ASN A 363 -31.10 -6.43 -13.87
N ASN A 364 -31.47 -6.47 -12.57
CA ASN A 364 -31.79 -5.28 -11.77
C ASN A 364 -30.61 -4.93 -10.85
N LEU A 365 -29.99 -3.79 -11.14
CA LEU A 365 -28.79 -3.32 -10.46
C LEU A 365 -29.05 -2.82 -9.03
N GLY A 366 -30.20 -2.16 -8.80
CA GLY A 366 -30.55 -1.64 -7.47
C GLY A 366 -30.77 -2.78 -6.46
N GLU A 367 -31.59 -3.76 -6.84
CA GLU A 367 -31.84 -4.95 -6.01
C GLU A 367 -30.54 -5.74 -5.76
N TYR A 368 -29.65 -5.83 -6.75
CA TYR A 368 -28.34 -6.46 -6.58
C TYR A 368 -27.53 -5.78 -5.48
N PHE A 369 -27.44 -4.44 -5.49
CA PHE A 369 -26.68 -3.71 -4.48
C PHE A 369 -27.29 -3.82 -3.10
N GLU A 370 -28.60 -3.64 -2.97
CA GLU A 370 -29.29 -3.76 -1.68
C GLU A 370 -29.04 -5.12 -1.02
N ARG A 371 -29.18 -6.20 -1.80
CA ARG A 371 -28.97 -7.55 -1.25
C ARG A 371 -27.51 -7.84 -0.94
N ILE A 372 -26.57 -7.43 -1.80
CA ILE A 372 -25.13 -7.62 -1.54
C ILE A 372 -24.70 -6.89 -0.26
N LEU A 373 -25.17 -5.66 -0.04
CA LEU A 373 -24.86 -4.90 1.16
C LEU A 373 -25.51 -5.50 2.41
N SER A 374 -26.66 -6.17 2.28
CA SER A 374 -27.34 -6.87 3.37
C SER A 374 -26.66 -8.17 3.83
N LEU A 375 -25.70 -8.71 3.05
CA LEU A 375 -25.02 -9.95 3.42
C LEU A 375 -24.22 -9.77 4.70
N ASP A 376 -24.32 -10.77 5.58
CA ASP A 376 -23.43 -10.90 6.72
C ASP A 376 -22.07 -11.44 6.25
N ILE A 377 -21.00 -11.00 6.92
CA ILE A 377 -19.65 -11.44 6.62
C ILE A 377 -19.48 -12.96 6.74
N ASP A 378 -20.17 -13.63 7.67
CA ASP A 378 -20.07 -15.08 7.85
C ASP A 378 -20.60 -15.83 6.62
N GLN A 379 -21.67 -15.34 6.00
CA GLN A 379 -22.21 -15.91 4.76
C GLN A 379 -21.21 -15.80 3.60
N ILE A 380 -20.51 -14.66 3.53
CA ILE A 380 -19.48 -14.41 2.51
C ILE A 380 -18.28 -15.33 2.75
N ILE A 381 -17.81 -15.42 4.00
CA ILE A 381 -16.68 -16.27 4.39
C ILE A 381 -16.96 -17.73 4.06
N GLU A 382 -18.11 -18.28 4.45
CA GLU A 382 -18.47 -19.66 4.17
C GLU A 382 -18.52 -19.94 2.66
N LYS A 383 -19.09 -19.02 1.87
CA LYS A 383 -19.10 -19.16 0.41
C LYS A 383 -17.70 -19.15 -0.21
N ILE A 384 -16.81 -18.31 0.30
CA ILE A 384 -15.41 -18.27 -0.16
C ILE A 384 -14.67 -19.54 0.22
N LYS A 385 -14.86 -20.05 1.45
CA LYS A 385 -14.25 -21.30 1.92
C LYS A 385 -14.70 -22.50 1.10
N GLU A 386 -16.01 -22.60 0.80
CA GLU A 386 -16.53 -23.63 -0.12
C GLU A 386 -15.81 -23.60 -1.47
N LYS A 387 -15.61 -22.41 -2.03
CA LYS A 387 -14.95 -22.22 -3.34
C LYS A 387 -13.46 -22.57 -3.28
N LEU A 388 -12.77 -22.15 -2.22
CA LEU A 388 -11.33 -22.34 -2.03
C LEU A 388 -11.00 -23.74 -1.48
N LYS A 389 -11.99 -24.49 -1.00
CA LYS A 389 -11.88 -25.81 -0.37
C LYS A 389 -10.97 -25.82 0.87
N ILE A 390 -11.17 -24.85 1.77
CA ILE A 390 -10.40 -24.65 3.00
C ILE A 390 -11.28 -24.63 4.26
#